data_AF-A0A3C0NJU1-F1
#
_entry.id   AF-A0A3C0NJU1-F1
#
_cell.length_a   1.000
_cell.length_b   1.000
_cell.length_c   1.000
_cell.angle_alpha   90.00
_cell.angle_beta   90.00
_cell.angle_gamma   90.00
#
_symmetry.space_group_name_H-M   'P 1'
#
loop_
_entity.id
_entity.type
_entity.pdbx_description
1 polymer ?
#
loop_
_entity_poly.entity_id
_entity_poly.type
_entity_poly.pdbx_seq_one_letter_code
_entity_poly.pdbx_strand_id
1 'polypeptide(L)'
;MVFNSDFLSSHTEDEQENQLLNYLQHQSPDVLSRVAKSASPEIQQIISQNVQGLVGMLPSEHFNVQITTDRENLAGLLASAMMTGYFLRQMEQRMELEDTLTNSIPLRRKPARGKKPTDSPKRTEQ
;
A
#
# COMPACT_ATOMS: atom_id res chain seq x y z
N MET A 1 -22.48 -3.49 -10.31
CA MET A 1 -21.70 -3.75 -11.53
C MET A 1 -20.40 -2.97 -11.40
N VAL A 2 -19.26 -3.63 -11.56
CA VAL A 2 -17.94 -2.97 -11.54
C VAL A 2 -17.73 -2.33 -12.91
N PHE A 3 -17.47 -1.03 -12.95
CA PHE A 3 -17.12 -0.34 -14.19
C PHE A 3 -15.75 -0.88 -14.64
N ASN A 4 -15.71 -1.60 -15.75
CA ASN A 4 -14.48 -2.20 -16.24
C ASN A 4 -13.73 -1.16 -17.07
N SER A 5 -12.73 -0.52 -16.47
CA SER A 5 -11.86 0.49 -17.11
C SER A 5 -11.13 -0.07 -18.33
N ASP A 6 -11.01 -1.39 -18.43
CA ASP A 6 -10.45 -2.10 -19.58
C ASP A 6 -11.21 -1.81 -20.89
N PHE A 7 -12.47 -1.35 -20.86
CA PHE A 7 -13.19 -1.02 -22.11
C PHE A 7 -12.62 0.20 -22.83
N LEU A 8 -12.06 1.16 -22.07
CA LEU A 8 -11.35 2.31 -22.65
C LEU A 8 -9.90 1.94 -23.01
N SER A 9 -9.32 0.95 -22.32
CA SER A 9 -7.93 0.54 -22.47
C SER A 9 -7.71 -0.58 -23.51
N SER A 10 -8.74 -1.38 -23.85
CA SER A 10 -8.60 -2.57 -24.69
C SER A 10 -8.66 -2.32 -26.20
N HIS A 11 -8.60 -1.05 -26.65
CA HIS A 11 -8.59 -0.69 -28.07
C HIS A 11 -7.26 -0.04 -28.48
N THR A 12 -6.13 -0.47 -27.91
CA THR A 12 -4.79 -0.07 -28.34
C THR A 12 -4.31 -0.80 -29.61
N GLU A 13 -5.20 -1.12 -30.54
CA GLU A 13 -4.84 -1.64 -31.87
C GLU A 13 -5.41 -0.84 -33.04
N ASP A 14 -6.09 0.28 -32.80
CA ASP A 14 -6.36 1.28 -33.84
C ASP A 14 -6.16 2.68 -33.27
N GLU A 15 -5.13 3.40 -33.74
CA GLU A 15 -4.93 4.85 -33.57
C GLU A 15 -6.03 5.67 -34.28
N GLN A 16 -7.26 5.17 -34.34
CA GLN A 16 -8.40 5.98 -34.71
C GLN A 16 -8.74 6.82 -33.49
N GLU A 17 -8.24 8.06 -33.48
CA GLU A 17 -8.71 9.10 -32.56
C GLU A 17 -10.21 8.93 -32.33
N ASN A 18 -10.61 8.78 -31.07
CA ASN A 18 -12.01 8.59 -30.72
C ASN A 18 -12.78 9.84 -31.15
N GLN A 19 -13.37 9.80 -32.35
CA GLN A 19 -14.01 10.95 -32.99
C GLN A 19 -15.17 11.50 -32.15
N LEU A 20 -15.84 10.61 -31.41
CA LEU A 20 -16.88 11.00 -30.46
C LEU A 20 -16.29 11.78 -29.29
N LEU A 21 -15.20 11.30 -28.70
CA LEU A 21 -14.52 11.99 -27.61
C LEU A 21 -14.00 13.37 -28.05
N ASN A 22 -13.37 13.44 -29.23
CA ASN A 22 -12.94 14.69 -29.84
C ASN A 22 -14.12 15.64 -30.07
N TYR A 23 -15.23 15.15 -30.64
CA TYR A 23 -16.44 15.95 -30.82
C TYR A 23 -16.97 16.49 -29.48
N LEU A 24 -17.09 15.63 -28.46
CA LEU A 24 -17.62 15.98 -27.14
C LEU A 24 -16.76 17.01 -26.41
N GLN A 25 -15.43 16.92 -26.50
CA GLN A 25 -14.50 17.89 -25.89
C GLN A 25 -14.62 19.30 -26.51
N HIS A 26 -15.03 19.41 -27.78
CA HIS A 26 -15.21 20.68 -28.47
C HIS A 26 -16.65 21.22 -28.40
N GLN A 27 -17.59 20.52 -27.75
CA GLN A 27 -18.97 21.00 -27.61
C GLN A 27 -19.10 22.09 -26.54
N SER A 28 -20.09 22.97 -26.72
CA SER A 28 -20.43 23.95 -25.70
C SER A 28 -21.10 23.29 -24.48
N PRO A 29 -20.94 23.89 -23.28
CA PRO A 29 -21.59 23.40 -22.05
C PRO A 29 -23.12 23.25 -22.18
N ASP A 30 -23.76 24.12 -22.97
CA ASP A 30 -25.20 24.07 -23.22
C ASP A 30 -25.63 22.80 -23.96
N VAL A 31 -24.86 22.39 -24.97
CA VAL A 31 -25.14 21.16 -25.74
C VAL A 31 -24.97 19.94 -24.86
N LEU A 32 -23.88 19.88 -24.08
CA LEU A 32 -23.64 18.79 -23.12
C LEU A 32 -24.73 18.73 -22.04
N SER A 33 -25.18 19.88 -21.52
CA SER A 33 -26.29 19.96 -20.56
C SER A 33 -27.60 19.43 -21.16
N ARG A 34 -27.88 19.74 -22.43
CA ARG A 34 -29.07 19.25 -23.12
C ARG A 34 -29.05 17.73 -23.33
N VAL A 35 -27.89 17.18 -23.67
CA VAL A 35 -27.69 15.73 -23.78
C VAL A 35 -27.88 15.07 -22.41
N ALA A 36 -27.26 15.60 -21.35
CA ALA A 36 -27.42 15.08 -19.99
C ALA A 36 -28.90 15.10 -19.53
N LYS A 37 -29.64 16.17 -19.84
CA LYS A 37 -31.08 16.30 -19.53
C LYS A 37 -31.97 15.37 -20.35
N SER A 38 -31.50 14.88 -21.50
CA SER A 38 -32.26 13.94 -22.34
C SER A 38 -32.22 12.50 -21.81
N ALA A 39 -31.28 12.18 -20.92
CA ALA A 39 -31.22 10.89 -20.26
C ALA A 39 -32.35 10.73 -19.24
N SER A 40 -32.87 9.51 -19.09
CA SER A 40 -33.89 9.22 -18.08
C SER A 40 -33.34 9.40 -16.66
N PRO A 41 -34.20 9.67 -15.65
CA PRO A 41 -33.76 9.82 -14.26
C PRO A 41 -32.98 8.60 -13.73
N GLU A 42 -33.39 7.40 -14.12
CA GLU A 42 -32.70 6.15 -13.76
C GLU A 42 -31.28 6.10 -14.34
N ILE A 43 -31.10 6.48 -15.60
CA ILE A 43 -29.79 6.55 -16.24
C ILE A 43 -28.91 7.62 -15.57
N GLN A 44 -29.46 8.78 -15.23
CA GLN A 44 -28.72 9.83 -14.52
C GLN A 44 -28.20 9.35 -13.16
N GLN A 45 -29.01 8.58 -12.43
CA GLN A 45 -28.60 7.98 -11.16
C GLN A 45 -27.47 6.95 -11.35
N ILE A 46 -27.58 6.08 -12.36
CA ILE A 46 -26.54 5.09 -12.68
C ILE A 46 -25.22 5.78 -13.06
N ILE A 47 -25.27 6.82 -13.91
CA ILE A 47 -24.08 7.61 -14.29
C ILE A 47 -23.47 8.28 -13.05
N SER A 48 -24.27 8.88 -12.19
CA SER A 48 -23.79 9.53 -10.96
C SER A 48 -23.09 8.53 -10.02
N GLN A 49 -23.68 7.34 -9.86
CA GLN A 49 -23.09 6.25 -9.08
C GLN A 49 -21.76 5.76 -9.68
N ASN A 50 -21.68 5.65 -11.02
CA ASN A 50 -20.47 5.26 -11.72
C ASN A 50 -19.36 6.32 -11.58
N VAL A 51 -19.70 7.60 -11.73
CA VAL A 51 -18.75 8.71 -11.54
C VAL A 51 -18.25 8.73 -10.08
N GLN A 52 -19.15 8.59 -9.10
CA GLN A 52 -18.74 8.49 -7.68
C GLN A 52 -17.85 7.27 -7.43
N GLY A 53 -18.11 6.13 -8.08
CA GLY A 53 -17.26 4.95 -8.01
C GLY A 53 -15.87 5.18 -8.61
N LEU A 54 -15.78 5.86 -9.76
CA LEU A 54 -14.52 6.23 -10.39
C LEU A 54 -13.74 7.24 -9.55
N VAL A 55 -14.42 8.27 -9.02
CA VAL A 55 -13.82 9.32 -8.18
C VAL A 55 -13.39 8.77 -6.81
N GLY A 56 -14.15 7.83 -6.24
CA GLY A 56 -13.83 7.19 -4.96
C GLY A 56 -12.66 6.21 -5.01
N MET A 57 -12.24 5.80 -6.22
CA MET A 57 -11.10 4.91 -6.46
C MET A 57 -9.89 5.65 -7.04
N LEU A 58 -9.90 7.00 -7.03
CA LEU A 58 -8.80 7.76 -7.62
C LEU A 58 -7.49 7.53 -6.86
N PRO A 59 -6.39 7.20 -7.56
CA PRO A 59 -5.09 7.08 -6.93
C PRO A 59 -4.64 8.44 -6.40
N SER A 60 -4.26 8.50 -5.12
CA SER A 60 -3.84 9.73 -4.43
C SER A 60 -2.64 10.42 -5.08
N GLU A 61 -1.82 9.68 -5.83
CA GLU A 61 -0.62 10.21 -6.50
C GLU A 61 -0.92 11.15 -7.67
N HIS A 62 -2.12 11.07 -8.27
CA HIS A 62 -2.49 11.85 -9.47
C HIS A 62 -3.57 12.90 -9.19
N PHE A 63 -4.09 12.95 -7.97
CA PHE A 63 -5.23 13.79 -7.62
C PHE A 63 -5.02 14.46 -6.26
N ASN A 64 -5.41 15.73 -6.16
CA ASN A 64 -5.37 16.44 -4.89
C ASN A 64 -6.50 15.94 -3.97
N VAL A 65 -6.15 15.29 -2.86
CA VAL A 65 -7.11 14.76 -1.89
C VAL A 65 -7.34 15.82 -0.79
N GLN A 66 -8.58 16.30 -0.68
CA GLN A 66 -8.97 17.20 0.40
C GLN A 66 -9.82 16.45 1.44
N ILE A 67 -9.33 16.38 2.68
CA ILE A 67 -10.05 15.77 3.80
C ILE A 67 -10.68 16.90 4.63
N THR A 68 -12.00 16.85 4.81
CA THR A 68 -12.72 17.75 5.72
C THR A 68 -13.18 16.97 6.93
N THR A 69 -12.88 17.47 8.13
CA THR A 69 -13.22 16.80 9.40
C THR A 69 -13.50 17.84 10.49
N ASP A 70 -14.17 17.42 11.55
CA ASP A 70 -14.41 18.25 12.73
C ASP A 70 -13.23 18.18 13.71
N ARG A 71 -13.29 19.03 14.74
CA ARG A 71 -12.21 19.18 15.71
C ARG A 71 -11.99 17.91 16.52
N GLU A 72 -13.06 17.23 16.89
CA GLU A 72 -13.06 16.04 17.73
C GLU A 72 -12.41 14.85 17.01
N ASN A 73 -12.80 14.61 15.77
CA ASN A 73 -12.24 13.57 14.92
C ASN A 73 -10.77 13.84 14.59
N LEU A 74 -10.41 15.10 14.29
CA LEU A 74 -9.01 15.47 14.06
C LEU A 74 -8.16 15.25 15.32
N ALA A 75 -8.66 15.64 16.49
CA ALA A 75 -7.98 15.43 17.76
C ALA A 75 -7.78 13.94 18.04
N GLY A 76 -8.78 13.10 17.76
CA GLY A 76 -8.67 11.65 17.87
C GLY A 76 -7.59 11.07 16.95
N LEU A 77 -7.51 11.54 15.70
CA LEU A 77 -6.50 11.11 14.73
C LEU A 77 -5.08 11.54 15.15
N LEU A 78 -4.92 12.75 15.70
CA LEU A 78 -3.64 13.19 16.25
C LEU A 78 -3.23 12.36 17.48
N ALA A 79 -4.17 12.05 18.37
CA ALA A 79 -3.90 11.22 19.53
C ALA A 79 -3.46 9.80 19.14
N SER A 80 -4.13 9.17 18.17
CA SER A 80 -3.75 7.85 17.69
C SER A 80 -2.39 7.84 17.00
N ALA A 81 -2.09 8.87 16.19
CA ALA A 81 -0.77 9.06 15.58
C ALA A 81 0.32 9.22 16.64
N MET A 82 0.08 10.02 17.69
CA MET A 82 1.03 10.19 18.80
C MET A 82 1.28 8.89 19.56
N MET A 83 0.23 8.15 19.90
CA MET A 83 0.35 6.84 20.57
C MET A 83 1.17 5.87 19.73
N THR A 84 0.91 5.83 18.42
CA THR A 84 1.67 4.99 17.47
C THR A 84 3.13 5.40 17.43
N GLY A 85 3.43 6.70 17.36
CA GLY A 85 4.80 7.23 17.36
C GLY A 85 5.57 6.86 18.63
N TYR A 86 4.94 7.00 19.80
CA TYR A 86 5.54 6.60 21.07
C TYR A 86 5.82 5.09 21.12
N PHE A 87 4.87 4.27 20.67
CA PHE A 87 5.03 2.83 20.61
C PHE A 87 6.20 2.42 19.71
N LEU A 88 6.31 3.01 18.52
CA LEU A 88 7.43 2.75 17.60
C LEU A 88 8.78 3.12 18.25
N ARG A 89 8.86 4.25 18.95
CA ARG A 89 10.07 4.64 19.67
C ARG A 89 10.43 3.66 20.79
N GLN A 90 9.44 3.17 21.54
CA GLN A 90 9.66 2.16 22.57
C GLN A 90 10.17 0.84 21.99
N MET A 91 9.67 0.44 20.82
CA MET A 91 10.16 -0.75 20.11
C MET A 91 11.60 -0.58 19.64
N GLU A 92 11.94 0.58 19.08
CA GLU A 92 13.31 0.92 18.67
C GLU A 92 14.29 0.85 19.85
N GLN A 93 13.91 1.43 21.00
CA GLN A 93 14.72 1.36 22.23
C GLN A 93 14.92 -0.07 22.71
N ARG A 94 13.88 -0.90 22.67
CA ARG A 94 14.00 -2.33 23.01
C ARG A 94 14.97 -3.04 22.08
N MET A 95 14.84 -2.82 20.77
CA MET A 95 15.71 -3.44 19.78
C MET A 95 17.18 -3.02 19.97
N GLU A 96 17.45 -1.74 20.22
CA GLU A 96 18.80 -1.23 20.48
C GLU A 96 19.41 -1.83 21.76
N LEU A 97 18.60 -1.98 22.82
CA LEU A 97 19.04 -2.63 24.05
C LEU A 97 19.34 -4.13 23.84
N GLU A 98 18.52 -4.83 23.05
CA GLU A 98 18.73 -6.24 22.74
C GLU A 98 20.01 -6.46 21.90
N ASP A 99 20.28 -5.59 20.93
CA ASP A 99 21.49 -5.65 20.11
C ASP A 99 22.75 -5.40 20.94
N THR A 100 22.75 -4.35 21.77
CA THR A 100 23.86 -4.03 22.67
C THR A 100 24.11 -5.12 23.71
N LEU A 101 23.06 -5.73 24.28
CA LEU A 101 23.21 -6.84 25.22
C LEU A 101 23.77 -8.09 24.54
N THR A 102 23.34 -8.38 23.32
CA THR A 102 23.84 -9.52 22.54
C THR A 102 25.31 -9.36 22.16
N ASN A 103 25.73 -8.14 21.79
CA ASN A 103 27.13 -7.84 21.48
C ASN A 103 28.04 -7.75 22.73
N SER A 104 27.49 -7.35 23.88
CA SER A 104 28.27 -7.18 25.12
C SER A 104 28.48 -8.47 25.93
N ILE A 105 27.79 -9.57 25.61
CA ILE A 105 28.06 -10.89 26.17
C ILE A 105 29.08 -11.60 25.27
N PRO A 106 30.40 -11.54 25.55
CA PRO A 106 31.31 -12.49 24.94
C PRO A 106 30.92 -13.86 25.49
N LEU A 107 30.20 -14.65 24.68
CA LEU A 107 30.06 -16.07 24.89
C LEU A 107 31.49 -16.63 25.02
N ARG A 108 31.94 -16.82 26.26
CA ARG A 108 33.15 -17.57 26.62
C ARG A 108 32.90 -19.03 26.25
N ARG A 109 32.90 -19.32 24.95
CA ARG A 109 32.93 -20.66 24.40
C ARG A 109 34.31 -21.22 24.74
N LYS A 110 34.41 -21.96 25.85
CA LYS A 110 35.55 -22.84 26.09
C LYS A 110 35.59 -23.87 24.94
N PRO A 111 36.72 -24.04 24.23
CA PRO A 111 36.81 -25.07 23.21
C PRO A 111 36.74 -26.45 23.86
N ALA A 112 35.99 -27.36 23.23
CA ALA A 112 35.89 -28.76 23.62
C ALA A 112 37.28 -29.41 23.56
N ARG A 113 37.87 -29.70 24.73
CA ARG A 113 39.15 -30.40 24.83
C ARG A 113 38.89 -31.90 24.73
N GLY A 114 38.88 -32.42 23.50
CA GLY A 114 39.07 -33.84 23.24
C GLY A 114 40.42 -34.28 23.82
N LYS A 115 40.39 -35.03 24.92
CA LYS A 115 41.54 -35.83 25.36
C LYS A 115 41.33 -37.23 24.81
N LYS A 116 42.07 -37.58 23.75
CA LYS A 116 42.40 -38.98 23.47
C LYS A 116 43.29 -39.47 24.63
N PRO A 117 43.03 -40.63 25.23
CA PRO A 117 44.09 -41.41 25.83
C PRO A 117 44.70 -42.26 24.73
N THR A 118 45.83 -41.82 24.21
CA THR A 118 46.89 -42.71 23.76
C THR A 118 47.35 -43.53 24.95
N ASP A 119 47.18 -44.84 24.90
CA ASP A 119 48.11 -45.77 25.53
C ASP A 119 48.41 -46.91 24.56
N SER A 120 49.70 -47.13 24.33
CA SER A 120 50.32 -48.19 23.54
C SER A 120 51.19 -48.99 24.54
N PRO A 121 51.52 -50.29 24.41
CA PRO A 121 52.03 -50.88 23.18
C PRO A 121 51.72 -52.39 22.96
N LYS A 122 52.22 -52.90 21.81
CA LYS A 122 52.32 -54.30 21.37
C LYS A 122 52.51 -55.34 22.49
N ARG A 123 51.86 -56.51 22.32
CA ARG A 123 52.45 -57.81 22.64
C ARG A 123 52.25 -58.77 21.48
N THR A 124 53.38 -59.15 20.87
CA THR A 124 53.57 -60.17 19.85
C THR A 124 53.31 -61.58 20.41
N GLU A 125 52.91 -62.50 19.53
CA GLU A 125 53.11 -63.96 19.56
C GLU A 125 52.37 -64.74 20.68
N GLN A 126 51.63 -65.82 20.41
CA GLN A 126 51.75 -66.90 19.43
C GLN A 126 50.38 -67.39 18.95
#